data_AF-A0A1S2TRS8-F1
#
_entry.id   AF-A0A1S2TRS8-F1
#
_cell.length_a   1.000
_cell.length_b   1.000
_cell.length_c   1.000
_cell.angle_alpha   90.00
_cell.angle_beta   90.00
_cell.angle_gamma   90.00
#
_symmetry.space_group_name_H-M   'P 1'
#
loop_
_entity.id
_entity.type
_entity.pdbx_description
1 polymer ?
#
loop_
_entity_poly.entity_id
_entity_poly.type
_entity_poly.pdbx_seq_one_letter_code
_entity_poly.pdbx_strand_id
1 'polypeptide(L)' 'MRPAKKHLLAHHSELKKRISENTPNAALKRMGYENLLSGHGIRGTISIELKEIGYPKIWVDTQLFPCLSE' A
#
# COMPACT_ATOMS: atom_id res chain seq x y z
N MET A 1 -5.72 30.83 -6.86
CA MET A 1 -6.24 29.48 -6.56
C MET A 1 -5.05 28.52 -6.54
N ARG A 2 -4.72 27.87 -5.41
CA ARG A 2 -3.67 26.83 -5.41
C ARG A 2 -4.16 25.68 -6.30
N PRO A 3 -3.31 25.04 -7.13
CA PRO A 3 -3.77 23.92 -7.94
C PRO A 3 -4.34 22.86 -6.99
N ALA A 4 -5.56 22.38 -7.29
CA ALA A 4 -6.18 21.32 -6.52
C ALA A 4 -5.19 20.15 -6.43
N LYS A 5 -4.91 19.67 -5.21
CA LYS A 5 -4.03 18.52 -5.00
C LYS A 5 -4.67 17.32 -5.70
N LYS A 6 -4.13 16.94 -6.86
CA LYS A 6 -4.63 15.80 -7.66
C LYS A 6 -4.42 14.46 -6.96
N HIS A 7 -3.37 14.36 -6.14
CA HIS A 7 -2.98 13.14 -5.46
C HIS A 7 -3.18 13.27 -3.95
N LEU A 8 -3.72 12.22 -3.33
CA LEU A 8 -3.83 12.12 -1.87
C LEU A 8 -2.46 12.29 -1.20
N LEU A 9 -1.46 11.55 -1.71
CA LEU A 9 -0.06 11.65 -1.34
C LEU A 9 0.73 12.33 -2.46
N ALA A 10 0.79 13.66 -2.40
CA ALA A 10 1.48 14.47 -3.41
C ALA A 10 2.97 14.62 -3.13
N HIS A 11 3.76 14.83 -4.19
CA HIS A 11 5.17 15.18 -4.08
C HIS A 11 5.35 16.52 -3.34
N HIS A 12 6.39 16.63 -2.51
CA HIS A 12 6.60 17.77 -1.62
C HIS A 12 6.80 19.10 -2.37
N SER A 13 7.53 19.08 -3.49
CA SER A 13 7.83 20.29 -4.29
C SER A 13 6.94 20.47 -5.52
N GLU A 14 6.22 19.43 -5.95
CA GLU A 14 5.42 19.47 -7.17
C GLU A 14 4.06 18.80 -6.95
N LEU A 15 3.05 19.60 -6.57
CA LEU A 15 1.73 19.11 -6.16
C LEU A 15 0.95 18.36 -7.26
N LYS A 16 1.40 18.44 -8.52
CA LYS A 16 0.84 17.71 -9.65
C LYS A 16 1.39 16.28 -9.78
N LYS A 17 2.44 15.93 -9.03
CA LYS A 17 3.04 14.59 -9.00
C LYS A 17 2.66 13.85 -7.71
N ARG A 18 2.57 12.52 -7.79
CA ARG A 18 2.46 11.64 -6.62
C ARG A 18 3.82 11.43 -5.96
N ILE A 19 3.86 11.01 -4.70
CA ILE A 19 5.10 10.53 -4.08
C ILE A 19 5.66 9.31 -4.84
N SER A 20 6.99 9.17 -4.85
CA SER A 20 7.64 7.97 -5.40
C SER A 20 7.44 6.77 -4.49
N GLU A 21 7.53 5.55 -5.02
CA GLU A 21 7.47 4.31 -4.23
C GLU A 21 8.61 4.21 -3.19
N ASN A 22 9.76 4.80 -3.49
CA ASN A 22 10.88 4.87 -2.56
C ASN A 22 10.55 5.67 -1.29
N THR A 23 9.59 6.60 -1.36
CA THR A 23 9.19 7.43 -0.21
C THR A 23 8.57 6.58 0.91
N PRO A 24 7.48 5.81 0.69
CA PRO A 24 6.94 4.90 1.70
C PRO A 24 7.88 3.74 2.02
N ASN A 25 8.64 3.18 1.07
CA ASN A 25 9.63 2.13 1.38
C ASN A 25 10.71 2.64 2.35
N ALA A 26 11.18 3.87 2.19
CA ALA A 26 12.11 4.48 3.13
C ALA A 26 11.44 4.80 4.48
N ALA A 27 10.13 5.05 4.53
CA ALA A 27 9.40 5.19 5.78
C ALA A 27 9.31 3.85 6.53
N LEU A 28 8.99 2.75 5.83
CA LEU A 28 8.98 1.39 6.39
C LEU A 28 10.35 1.02 6.99
N LYS A 29 11.44 1.31 6.27
CA LYS A 29 12.81 1.13 6.78
C LYS A 29 13.04 1.90 8.09
N ARG A 30 12.62 3.17 8.17
CA ARG A 30 12.75 4.00 9.39
C ARG A 30 11.88 3.52 10.55
N MET A 31 10.78 2.84 10.27
CA MET A 31 9.93 2.21 11.28
C MET A 31 10.48 0.87 11.80
N GLY A 32 11.62 0.40 11.26
CA GLY A 32 12.23 -0.89 11.65
C GLY A 32 11.79 -2.08 10.80
N TYR A 33 11.05 -1.86 9.71
CA TYR A 33 10.61 -2.93 8.80
C TYR A 33 11.59 -3.17 7.63
N GLU A 34 12.84 -2.76 7.76
CA GLU A 34 13.85 -3.03 6.73
C GLU A 34 13.99 -4.53 6.49
N ASN A 35 13.91 -4.95 5.23
CA ASN A 35 13.91 -6.36 4.80
C ASN A 35 12.76 -7.22 5.32
N LEU A 36 11.83 -6.66 6.11
CA LEU A 36 10.64 -7.35 6.63
C LEU A 36 9.39 -7.01 5.83
N LEU A 37 9.28 -5.76 5.35
CA LEU A 37 8.12 -5.27 4.62
C LEU A 37 8.53 -4.33 3.50
N SER A 38 7.86 -4.48 2.35
CA SER A 38 7.97 -3.56 1.21
C SER A 38 6.57 -3.15 0.75
N GLY A 39 6.49 -2.08 -0.05
CA GLY A 39 5.23 -1.67 -0.68
C GLY A 39 4.57 -2.77 -1.50
N HIS A 40 5.35 -3.70 -2.06
CA HIS A 40 4.82 -4.87 -2.76
C HIS A 40 4.34 -5.96 -1.78
N GLY A 41 5.14 -6.26 -0.74
CA GLY A 41 4.87 -7.32 0.22
C GLY A 41 3.69 -7.06 1.15
N ILE A 42 3.33 -5.79 1.40
CA ILE A 42 2.30 -5.42 2.38
C ILE A 42 0.92 -6.01 2.08
N ARG A 43 0.55 -6.14 0.80
CA ARG A 43 -0.74 -6.75 0.41
C ARG A 43 -0.78 -8.24 0.75
N GLY A 44 0.34 -8.95 0.57
CA GLY A 44 0.47 -10.36 0.95
C GLY A 44 0.39 -10.55 2.46
N THR A 45 1.11 -9.74 3.23
CA THR A 45 1.08 -9.79 4.70
C THR A 45 -0.33 -9.56 5.25
N ILE A 46 -1.03 -8.52 4.78
CA ILE A 46 -2.42 -8.24 5.21
C ILE A 46 -3.34 -9.40 4.83
N SER A 47 -3.17 -10.00 3.65
CA SER A 47 -4.00 -11.13 3.23
C SER A 47 -3.83 -12.37 4.10
N ILE A 48 -2.61 -12.65 4.55
CA ILE A 48 -2.33 -13.77 5.46
C ILE A 48 -3.02 -13.51 6.79
N GLU A 49 -2.78 -12.34 7.39
CA GLU A 49 -3.35 -11.97 8.69
C GLU A 49 -4.89 -11.98 8.67
N LEU A 50 -5.51 -11.39 7.65
CA LEU A 50 -6.97 -11.39 7.51
C LEU A 50 -7.55 -12.81 7.41
N LYS A 51 -6.84 -13.71 6.72
CA LYS A 51 -7.24 -15.12 6.62
C LYS A 51 -7.11 -15.82 7.98
N GLU A 52 -6.04 -15.55 8.71
CA GLU A 52 -5.78 -16.15 10.03
C GLU A 52 -6.81 -15.71 11.08
N ILE A 53 -7.24 -14.43 11.05
CA ILE A 53 -8.30 -13.93 11.96
C ILE A 53 -9.73 -14.26 11.48
N GLY A 54 -9.87 -15.04 10.41
CA GLY A 54 -11.15 -15.63 9.98
C GLY A 54 -11.99 -14.80 8.99
N TYR A 55 -11.42 -13.83 8.29
CA TYR A 55 -12.17 -13.10 7.25
C TYR A 55 -12.55 -14.02 6.08
N PRO A 56 -13.73 -13.81 5.45
CA PRO A 56 -14.14 -14.58 4.29
C PRO A 56 -13.11 -14.48 3.15
N LYS A 57 -12.63 -15.63 2.67
CA LYS A 57 -11.64 -15.72 1.57
C LYS A 57 -12.05 -14.85 0.37
N ILE A 58 -13.33 -14.91 -0.02
CA ILE A 58 -13.86 -14.13 -1.15
C ILE A 58 -13.70 -12.62 -0.95
N TRP A 59 -13.83 -12.10 0.27
CA TRP A 59 -13.62 -10.67 0.55
C TRP A 59 -12.15 -10.30 0.50
N VAL A 60 -11.28 -11.14 1.07
CA VAL A 60 -9.83 -10.90 1.06
C VAL A 60 -9.30 -10.92 -0.37
N ASP A 61 -9.66 -11.93 -1.15
CA ASP A 61 -9.19 -12.09 -2.53
C ASP A 61 -9.74 -11.00 -3.45
N THR A 62 -11.04 -10.66 -3.38
CA THR A 62 -11.60 -9.61 -4.25
C THR A 62 -10.99 -8.22 -3.99
N GLN A 63 -10.60 -7.92 -2.74
CA GLN A 63 -10.00 -6.63 -2.40
C GLN A 63 -8.49 -6.58 -2.62
N LEU A 64 -7.77 -7.65 -2.25
CA LEU A 64 -6.30 -7.68 -2.24
C LEU A 64 -5.71 -8.46 -3.43
N PHE A 65 -6.49 -9.25 -4.16
CA PHE A 65 -6.06 -9.99 -5.34
C PHE A 65 -7.20 -10.15 -6.37
N PRO A 66 -7.75 -9.05 -6.91
CA PRO A 66 -8.94 -9.11 -7.78
C PRO A 66 -8.79 -9.95 -9.07
N CYS A 67 -7.58 -10.35 -9.44
CA CYS A 67 -7.32 -11.27 -10.57
C CYS A 67 -7.39 -12.76 -10.18
N LEU A 68 -7.44 -13.09 -8.89
CA LEU A 68 -7.47 -14.47 -8.37
C LEU A 68 -8.88 -14.89 -7.88
N SER A 69 -9.87 -14.01 -8.01
CA SER A 69 -11.25 -14.23 -7.57
C SER A 69 -12.16 -14.76 -8.69
N GLU A 70 -11.64 -15.70 -9.48
CA GLU A 70 -12.41 -16.48 -10.47
C GLU A 70 -12.92 -17.80 -9.88
#